data_AF-A0A811U9E0-F1
#
_entry.id   AF-A0A811U9E0-F1
#
_cell.length_a   1.000
_cell.length_b   1.000
_cell.length_c   1.000
_cell.angle_alpha   90.00
_cell.angle_beta   90.00
_cell.angle_gamma   90.00
#
_symmetry.space_group_name_H-M   'P 1'
#
loop_
_entity.id
_entity.type
_entity.pdbx_description
1 polymer ?
#
loop_
_entity_poly.entity_id
_entity_poly.type
_entity_poly.pdbx_seq_one_letter_code
_entity_poly.pdbx_strand_id
1 'polypeptide(L)'
;MGAKEYGGVHMLHVPSDHIWRPDIVLYNNADGNFEVTLATKATIYSEGLVEWKPPAIYKSSCEIDVEYFPFDEQTCVLKFGSWTYDGFKVDLRHMDEQQGNNIVDVGVDLSEFYMSVEWDILEVPAVRNEKFYTCCDEPYLDITFNITMRRKTLFYTVNIIIPCMGISFLTVLTFYLPSDSGEKVTLSISILISLHVFFLLVVEIIPPTSLVVPLLGKYLIFAMILVSISICVTVVVLNVHFRSPQTHRMAPWVKCIFVNLLPQFLFIKDQNTTLNQVEVEL
;
A
#
# COMPACT_ATOMS: atom_id res chain seq x y z
N MET A 1 58.28 0.48 -5.91
CA MET A 1 58.57 1.21 -4.66
C MET A 1 57.97 0.42 -3.52
N GLY A 2 58.79 0.01 -2.56
CA GLY A 2 58.35 -0.88 -1.48
C GLY A 2 58.17 -0.14 -0.16
N ALA A 3 57.29 -0.62 0.74
CA ALA A 3 57.04 0.00 2.05
C ALA A 3 58.31 0.24 2.90
N LYS A 4 59.37 -0.54 2.66
CA LYS A 4 60.69 -0.40 3.32
C LYS A 4 61.41 0.91 2.97
N GLU A 5 61.15 1.48 1.80
CA GLU A 5 61.73 2.76 1.36
C GLU A 5 61.05 3.98 2.02
N TYR A 6 59.87 3.78 2.62
CA TYR A 6 59.03 4.83 3.20
C TYR A 6 58.75 4.60 4.70
N GLY A 7 59.72 4.07 5.44
CA GLY A 7 59.62 3.95 6.90
C GLY A 7 58.61 2.91 7.39
N GLY A 8 58.27 1.91 6.57
CA GLY A 8 57.33 0.85 6.96
C GLY A 8 55.86 1.25 6.91
N VAL A 9 55.51 2.30 6.14
CA VAL A 9 54.12 2.70 5.94
C VAL A 9 53.41 1.68 5.04
N HIS A 10 52.41 1.00 5.60
CA HIS A 10 51.62 -0.02 4.89
C HIS A 10 50.26 0.49 4.42
N MET A 11 49.77 1.60 4.97
CA MET A 11 48.48 2.19 4.64
C MET A 11 48.52 3.73 4.64
N LEU A 12 47.75 4.36 3.76
CA LEU A 12 47.63 5.81 3.65
C LEU A 12 46.16 6.21 3.45
N HIS A 13 45.74 7.32 4.08
CA HIS A 13 44.43 7.92 3.81
C HIS A 13 44.57 9.12 2.87
N VAL A 14 43.94 9.06 1.70
CA VAL A 14 44.03 10.08 0.65
C VAL A 14 42.63 10.58 0.30
N PRO A 15 42.41 11.89 0.07
CA PRO A 15 41.16 12.38 -0.49
C PRO A 15 40.79 11.62 -1.77
N SER A 16 39.55 11.13 -1.87
CA SER A 16 39.11 10.31 -3.02
C SER A 16 39.14 11.06 -4.35
N ASP A 17 39.18 12.39 -4.33
CA ASP A 17 39.21 13.25 -5.51
C ASP A 17 40.59 13.30 -6.19
N HIS A 18 41.64 12.89 -5.48
CA HIS A 18 43.01 12.88 -5.99
C HIS A 18 43.41 11.56 -6.65
N ILE A 19 42.53 10.56 -6.61
CA ILE A 19 42.76 9.22 -7.17
C ILE A 19 41.65 8.89 -8.17
N TRP A 20 41.91 7.94 -9.07
CA TRP A 20 40.84 7.41 -9.91
C TRP A 20 39.84 6.64 -9.03
N ARG A 21 38.55 6.86 -9.28
CA ARG A 21 37.43 6.17 -8.63
C ARG A 21 36.42 5.73 -9.69
N PRO A 22 35.80 4.54 -9.55
CA PRO A 22 34.77 4.11 -10.47
C PRO A 22 33.51 4.97 -10.31
N ASP A 23 32.77 5.16 -11.41
CA ASP A 23 31.54 5.93 -11.51
C ASP A 23 30.31 5.05 -11.27
N ILE A 24 30.22 4.47 -10.07
CA ILE A 24 29.08 3.64 -9.69
C ILE A 24 27.88 4.53 -9.38
N VAL A 25 26.79 4.35 -10.15
CA VAL A 25 25.57 5.15 -10.04
C VAL A 25 24.34 4.26 -9.87
N LEU A 26 23.30 4.82 -9.26
CA LEU A 26 21.98 4.20 -9.17
C LEU A 26 21.19 4.51 -10.46
N TYR A 27 20.90 3.50 -11.27
CA TYR A 27 20.20 3.71 -12.55
C TYR A 27 18.73 4.12 -12.39
N ASN A 28 18.03 3.51 -11.44
CA ASN A 28 16.62 3.80 -11.17
C ASN A 28 16.44 4.93 -10.14
N ASN A 29 17.27 5.97 -10.21
CA ASN A 29 17.23 7.12 -9.30
C ASN A 29 16.03 8.02 -9.61
N ALA A 30 15.34 8.48 -8.57
CA ALA A 30 14.19 9.39 -8.63
C ALA A 30 14.53 10.87 -8.32
N ASP A 31 15.69 11.16 -7.72
CA ASP A 31 16.09 12.51 -7.25
C ASP A 31 16.83 13.34 -8.30
N GLY A 32 17.29 12.72 -9.38
CA GLY A 32 18.06 13.37 -10.45
C GLY A 32 19.52 13.71 -10.11
N ASN A 33 19.95 13.55 -8.85
CA ASN A 33 21.36 13.62 -8.47
C ASN A 33 21.97 12.22 -8.39
N PHE A 34 22.87 11.91 -9.33
CA PHE A 34 23.52 10.60 -9.44
C PHE A 34 24.87 10.53 -8.73
N GLU A 35 25.38 11.65 -8.22
CA GLU A 35 26.67 11.71 -7.52
C GLU A 35 26.54 11.41 -6.03
N VAL A 36 27.60 10.80 -5.48
CA VAL A 36 27.71 10.50 -4.05
C VAL A 36 27.86 11.80 -3.27
N THR A 37 26.97 12.03 -2.30
CA THR A 37 26.80 13.31 -1.60
C THR A 37 27.98 13.73 -0.72
N LEU A 38 28.83 12.79 -0.27
CA LEU A 38 29.98 13.09 0.58
C LEU A 38 31.26 12.41 0.08
N ALA A 39 32.20 13.21 -0.42
CA ALA A 39 33.53 12.74 -0.77
C ALA A 39 34.35 12.46 0.50
N THR A 40 34.43 11.18 0.88
CA THR A 40 35.29 10.72 1.98
C THR A 40 36.70 10.41 1.50
N LYS A 41 37.64 10.24 2.44
CA LYS A 41 39.00 9.76 2.13
C LYS A 41 38.96 8.25 1.82
N ALA A 42 39.77 7.81 0.86
CA ALA A 42 40.02 6.41 0.59
C ALA A 42 41.25 5.91 1.37
N THR A 43 41.26 4.63 1.71
CA THR A 43 42.42 3.94 2.32
C THR A 43 43.16 3.20 1.23
N ILE A 44 44.44 3.48 1.06
CA ILE A 44 45.31 2.86 0.07
C ILE A 44 46.33 1.99 0.82
N TYR A 45 46.38 0.71 0.48
CA TYR A 45 47.33 -0.25 1.03
C TYR A 45 48.58 -0.34 0.15
N SER A 46 49.71 -0.72 0.75
CA SER A 46 51.00 -0.84 0.04
C SER A 46 51.01 -1.89 -1.09
N GLU A 47 50.04 -2.80 -1.11
CA GLU A 47 49.82 -3.80 -2.17
C GLU A 47 49.01 -3.27 -3.37
N GLY A 48 48.51 -2.03 -3.29
CA GLY A 48 47.71 -1.40 -4.34
C GLY A 48 46.20 -1.55 -4.16
N LEU A 49 45.73 -2.25 -3.11
CA LEU A 49 44.32 -2.29 -2.75
C LEU A 49 43.85 -0.89 -2.31
N VAL A 50 42.71 -0.45 -2.84
CA VAL A 50 42.07 0.80 -2.48
C VAL A 50 40.69 0.50 -1.94
N GLU A 51 40.44 0.90 -0.69
CA GLU A 51 39.12 0.83 -0.06
C GLU A 51 38.50 2.22 0.05
N TRP A 52 37.30 2.37 -0.48
CA TRP A 52 36.53 3.60 -0.41
C TRP A 52 35.08 3.29 -0.02
N LYS A 53 34.64 3.85 1.11
CA LYS A 53 33.32 3.60 1.70
C LYS A 53 32.61 4.93 1.96
N PRO A 54 32.06 5.59 0.92
CA PRO A 54 31.37 6.85 1.11
C PRO A 54 29.93 6.63 1.59
N PRO A 55 29.40 7.47 2.48
CA PRO A 55 27.98 7.45 2.83
C PRO A 55 27.18 8.12 1.71
N ALA A 56 25.99 7.58 1.42
CA ALA A 56 25.09 8.12 0.41
C ALA A 56 23.63 8.00 0.86
N ILE A 57 22.80 8.93 0.38
CA ILE A 57 21.34 8.84 0.48
C ILE A 57 20.83 8.52 -0.91
N TYR A 58 20.25 7.34 -1.07
CA TYR A 58 19.68 6.89 -2.34
C TYR A 58 18.16 7.06 -2.34
N LYS A 59 17.63 7.64 -3.41
CA LYS A 59 16.19 7.70 -3.68
C LYS A 59 15.92 6.97 -4.98
N SER A 60 15.34 5.78 -4.89
CA SER A 60 15.00 4.95 -6.04
C SER A 60 13.53 5.08 -6.41
N SER A 61 13.25 4.96 -7.70
CA SER A 61 11.90 4.68 -8.21
C SER A 61 11.58 3.21 -7.95
N CYS A 62 10.51 2.97 -7.20
CA CYS A 62 9.97 1.65 -6.88
C CYS A 62 8.46 1.66 -7.14
N GLU A 63 7.97 0.65 -7.85
CA GLU A 63 6.53 0.45 -8.05
C GLU A 63 5.94 -0.26 -6.82
N ILE A 64 4.87 0.31 -6.26
CA ILE A 64 4.24 -0.16 -5.03
C ILE A 64 2.92 -0.84 -5.37
N ASP A 65 2.73 -2.08 -4.94
CA ASP A 65 1.47 -2.80 -5.07
C ASP A 65 0.60 -2.60 -3.82
N VAL A 66 -0.56 -1.97 -4.00
CA VAL A 66 -1.45 -1.58 -2.90
C VAL A 66 -2.68 -2.49 -2.79
N GLU A 67 -2.74 -3.61 -3.52
CA GLU A 67 -3.91 -4.50 -3.53
C GLU A 67 -4.31 -4.97 -2.11
N TYR A 68 -3.33 -5.39 -1.30
CA TYR A 68 -3.54 -5.93 0.04
C TYR A 68 -3.27 -4.93 1.18
N PHE A 69 -3.20 -3.64 0.88
CA PHE A 69 -2.97 -2.61 1.89
C PHE A 69 -3.92 -2.75 3.10
N PRO A 70 -3.44 -2.68 4.36
CA PRO A 70 -2.07 -2.41 4.83
C PRO A 70 -1.22 -3.69 5.07
N PHE A 71 -1.71 -4.86 4.66
CA PHE A 71 -1.02 -6.16 4.81
C PHE A 71 -0.15 -6.47 3.57
N ASP A 72 0.46 -5.43 3.02
CA ASP A 72 1.24 -5.48 1.79
C ASP A 72 2.71 -5.86 2.04
N GLU A 73 3.28 -6.57 1.06
CA GLU A 73 4.71 -6.82 0.92
C GLU A 73 5.20 -6.13 -0.35
N GLN A 74 6.32 -5.43 -0.24
CA GLN A 74 6.88 -4.63 -1.32
C GLN A 74 8.29 -5.12 -1.62
N THR A 75 8.61 -5.29 -2.89
CA THR A 75 9.98 -5.59 -3.34
C THR A 75 10.51 -4.39 -4.12
N CYS A 76 11.38 -3.62 -3.48
CA CYS A 76 12.01 -2.48 -4.12
C CYS A 76 13.42 -2.83 -4.59
N VAL A 77 13.75 -2.33 -5.77
CA VAL A 77 15.01 -2.67 -6.45
C VAL A 77 15.96 -1.48 -6.41
N LEU A 78 17.22 -1.70 -6.07
CA LEU A 78 18.30 -0.73 -6.23
C LEU A 78 19.30 -1.26 -7.25
N LYS A 79 19.39 -0.59 -8.40
CA LYS A 79 20.24 -1.03 -9.51
C LYS A 79 21.51 -0.18 -9.61
N PHE A 80 22.66 -0.76 -9.25
CA PHE A 80 23.95 -0.09 -9.32
C PHE A 80 24.81 -0.60 -10.47
N GLY A 81 25.47 0.30 -11.17
CA GLY A 81 26.41 -0.04 -12.24
C GLY A 81 27.31 1.13 -12.59
N SER A 82 28.35 0.87 -13.38
CA SER A 82 29.15 1.95 -13.98
C SER A 82 28.32 2.67 -15.04
N TRP A 83 28.42 4.00 -15.12
CA TRP A 83 27.75 4.75 -16.18
C TRP A 83 28.56 4.77 -17.48
N THR A 84 29.88 4.93 -17.38
CA THR A 84 30.77 5.20 -18.51
C THR A 84 31.53 3.97 -18.99
N TYR A 85 31.85 3.03 -18.10
CA TYR A 85 32.66 1.86 -18.43
C TYR A 85 31.80 0.63 -18.72
N ASP A 86 32.14 -0.05 -19.80
CA ASP A 86 31.61 -1.38 -20.15
C ASP A 86 32.27 -2.50 -19.31
N GLY A 87 31.71 -3.70 -19.40
CA GLY A 87 32.16 -4.89 -18.69
C GLY A 87 33.53 -5.42 -19.14
N PHE A 88 34.06 -4.98 -20.29
CA PHE A 88 35.44 -5.32 -20.69
C PHE A 88 36.48 -4.43 -20.00
N LYS A 89 36.09 -3.24 -19.54
CA LYS A 89 36.95 -2.31 -18.81
C LYS A 89 36.84 -2.47 -17.30
N VAL A 90 35.62 -2.56 -16.77
CA VAL A 90 35.35 -2.66 -15.34
C VAL A 90 34.45 -3.87 -15.07
N ASP A 91 35.02 -4.91 -14.45
CA ASP A 91 34.27 -6.06 -13.97
C ASP A 91 33.74 -5.79 -12.54
N LEU A 92 32.46 -5.40 -12.45
CA LEU A 92 31.80 -5.15 -11.18
C LEU A 92 31.37 -6.46 -10.52
N ARG A 93 31.78 -6.67 -9.26
CA ARG A 93 31.49 -7.88 -8.47
C ARG A 93 31.05 -7.55 -7.06
N HIS A 94 30.18 -8.39 -6.51
CA HIS A 94 29.77 -8.26 -5.11
C HIS A 94 30.87 -8.82 -4.19
N MET A 95 31.08 -8.23 -3.01
CA MET A 95 32.17 -8.66 -2.10
C MET A 95 32.01 -10.13 -1.66
N ASP A 96 30.77 -10.56 -1.42
CA ASP A 96 30.43 -11.93 -1.01
C ASP A 96 30.05 -12.86 -2.19
N GLU A 97 30.36 -12.46 -3.43
CA GLU A 97 30.08 -13.28 -4.62
C GLU A 97 30.90 -14.57 -4.61
N GLN A 98 30.24 -15.72 -4.75
CA GLN A 98 30.89 -17.03 -4.85
C GLN A 98 31.15 -17.41 -6.31
N GLN A 99 32.25 -18.10 -6.56
CA GLN A 99 32.66 -18.46 -7.92
C GLN A 99 31.60 -19.37 -8.59
N GLY A 100 30.97 -18.86 -9.65
CA GLY A 100 29.95 -19.57 -10.41
C GLY A 100 28.50 -19.31 -9.97
N ASN A 101 28.27 -18.45 -8.97
CA ASN A 101 26.94 -18.01 -8.58
C ASN A 101 26.82 -16.48 -8.67
N ASN A 102 25.85 -16.01 -9.46
CA ASN A 102 25.59 -14.58 -9.64
C ASN A 102 24.65 -14.01 -8.57
N ILE A 103 24.13 -14.86 -7.67
CA ILE A 103 23.18 -14.50 -6.63
C ILE A 103 23.87 -14.57 -5.27
N VAL A 104 23.71 -13.51 -4.48
CA VAL A 104 24.13 -13.43 -3.08
C VAL A 104 22.87 -13.28 -2.23
N ASP A 105 22.58 -14.27 -1.39
CA ASP A 105 21.33 -14.32 -0.61
C ASP A 105 21.21 -13.14 0.39
N VAL A 106 22.34 -12.74 1.00
CA VAL A 106 22.45 -11.57 1.88
C VAL A 106 23.35 -10.56 1.19
N GLY A 107 22.77 -9.75 0.31
CA GLY A 107 23.49 -8.73 -0.45
C GLY A 107 23.76 -7.45 0.32
N VAL A 108 23.02 -7.18 1.40
CA VAL A 108 23.20 -5.96 2.22
C VAL A 108 23.52 -6.36 3.65
N ASP A 109 24.61 -5.81 4.19
CA ASP A 109 24.93 -5.96 5.60
C ASP A 109 23.95 -5.13 6.45
N LEU A 110 23.14 -5.82 7.25
CA LEU A 110 22.16 -5.23 8.14
C LEU A 110 22.62 -5.19 9.61
N SER A 111 23.90 -5.48 9.90
CA SER A 111 24.44 -5.54 11.27
C SER A 111 24.28 -4.24 12.05
N GLU A 112 24.43 -3.09 11.38
CA GLU A 112 24.24 -1.75 11.94
C GLU A 112 22.90 -1.12 11.53
N PHE A 113 21.95 -1.92 11.02
CA PHE A 113 20.66 -1.40 10.57
C PHE A 113 19.80 -0.92 11.76
N TYR A 114 19.37 0.33 11.68
CA TYR A 114 18.38 0.87 12.60
C TYR A 114 16.97 0.45 12.16
N MET A 115 16.31 -0.36 12.98
CA MET A 115 14.98 -0.91 12.68
C MET A 115 13.95 0.19 12.41
N SER A 116 13.22 0.06 11.30
CA SER A 116 12.14 0.98 10.93
C SER A 116 10.88 0.74 11.77
N VAL A 117 10.16 1.83 12.03
CA VAL A 117 8.87 1.82 12.76
C VAL A 117 7.71 1.44 11.85
N GLU A 118 7.87 1.58 10.54
CA GLU A 118 6.82 1.34 9.55
C GLU A 118 7.03 0.03 8.76
N TRP A 119 8.28 -0.38 8.56
CA TRP A 119 8.63 -1.50 7.69
C TRP A 119 9.54 -2.50 8.39
N ASP A 120 9.31 -3.79 8.13
CA ASP A 120 10.23 -4.88 8.47
C ASP A 120 10.91 -5.36 7.19
N ILE A 121 12.23 -5.47 7.21
CA ILE A 121 13.00 -6.07 6.10
C ILE A 121 12.92 -7.58 6.23
N LEU A 122 12.43 -8.26 5.18
CA LEU A 122 12.34 -9.71 5.14
C LEU A 122 13.61 -10.35 4.57
N GLU A 123 14.06 -9.84 3.42
CA GLU A 123 15.21 -10.36 2.68
C GLU A 123 15.84 -9.26 1.81
N VAL A 124 17.13 -9.40 1.52
CA VAL A 124 17.94 -8.43 0.77
C VAL A 124 18.92 -9.08 -0.21
N PRO A 125 18.46 -9.95 -1.16
CA PRO A 125 19.38 -10.59 -2.08
C PRO A 125 19.97 -9.60 -3.08
N ALA A 126 21.22 -9.84 -3.49
CA ALA A 126 21.89 -9.13 -4.59
C ALA A 126 22.09 -10.07 -5.78
N VAL A 127 21.86 -9.55 -6.98
CA VAL A 127 22.03 -10.29 -8.23
C VAL A 127 22.95 -9.51 -9.16
N ARG A 128 24.01 -10.15 -9.63
CA ARG A 128 24.87 -9.63 -10.69
C ARG A 128 24.25 -9.93 -12.05
N ASN A 129 23.99 -8.90 -12.84
CA ASN A 129 23.47 -9.03 -14.20
C ASN A 129 24.48 -8.55 -15.22
N GLU A 130 24.48 -9.21 -16.37
CA GLU A 130 25.21 -8.80 -17.57
C GLU A 130 24.19 -8.52 -18.66
N LYS A 131 24.09 -7.25 -19.06
CA LYS A 131 23.09 -6.80 -20.03
C LYS A 131 23.74 -6.21 -21.27
N PHE A 132 23.31 -6.70 -22.43
CA PHE A 132 23.61 -6.11 -23.73
C PHE A 132 22.49 -5.12 -24.08
N TYR A 133 22.85 -3.85 -24.27
CA TYR A 133 21.90 -2.80 -24.65
C TYR A 133 21.83 -2.67 -26.17
N THR A 134 20.70 -2.22 -26.71
CA THR A 134 20.53 -2.07 -28.18
C THR A 134 21.45 -1.02 -28.80
N CYS A 135 22.06 -0.15 -27.99
CA CYS A 135 22.97 0.89 -28.45
C CYS A 135 24.41 0.40 -28.68
N CYS A 136 24.82 -0.71 -28.05
CA CYS A 136 26.22 -1.11 -27.91
C CYS A 136 26.38 -2.63 -28.00
N ASP A 137 27.47 -3.11 -28.59
CA ASP A 137 27.79 -4.55 -28.68
C ASP A 137 28.48 -5.07 -27.41
N GLU A 138 28.94 -4.16 -26.54
CA GLU A 138 29.61 -4.45 -25.28
C GLU A 138 28.62 -4.75 -24.14
N PRO A 139 28.95 -5.67 -23.22
CA PRO A 139 28.14 -5.93 -22.05
C PRO A 139 28.27 -4.80 -21.03
N TYR A 140 27.16 -4.45 -20.38
CA TYR A 140 27.14 -3.57 -19.23
C TYR A 140 26.76 -4.39 -17.99
N LEU A 141 27.58 -4.28 -16.96
CA LEU A 141 27.43 -5.01 -15.71
C LEU A 141 26.69 -4.16 -14.68
N ASP A 142 25.75 -4.78 -14.00
CA ASP A 142 25.04 -4.18 -12.88
C ASP A 142 24.88 -5.15 -11.71
N ILE A 143 24.86 -4.61 -10.50
CA ILE A 143 24.46 -5.33 -9.29
C ILE A 143 23.13 -4.75 -8.85
N THR A 144 22.14 -5.62 -8.80
CA THR A 144 20.77 -5.30 -8.45
C THR A 144 20.47 -5.85 -7.06
N PHE A 145 20.20 -4.96 -6.10
CA PHE A 145 19.78 -5.33 -4.75
C PHE A 145 18.26 -5.29 -4.68
N ASN A 146 17.64 -6.43 -4.37
CA ASN A 146 16.21 -6.53 -4.15
C ASN A 146 15.95 -6.45 -2.66
N ILE A 147 15.21 -5.45 -2.21
CA ILE A 147 14.87 -5.26 -0.80
C ILE A 147 13.39 -5.58 -0.65
N THR A 148 13.11 -6.74 -0.05
CA THR A 148 11.75 -7.17 0.25
C THR A 148 11.37 -6.69 1.65
N MET A 149 10.30 -5.91 1.75
CA MET A 149 9.85 -5.26 2.97
C MET A 149 8.39 -5.55 3.23
N ARG A 150 8.01 -5.71 4.50
CA ARG A 150 6.63 -5.88 4.96
C ARG A 150 6.20 -4.71 5.83
N ARG A 151 4.99 -4.20 5.64
CA ARG A 151 4.44 -3.09 6.43
C ARG A 151 4.02 -3.54 7.82
N LYS A 152 4.28 -2.71 8.83
CA LYS A 152 3.71 -2.85 10.19
C LYS A 152 2.27 -2.34 10.21
N THR A 153 1.33 -3.26 10.37
CA THR A 153 -0.11 -3.03 10.13
C THR A 153 -0.87 -2.44 11.32
N LEU A 154 -0.29 -2.38 12.51
CA LEU A 154 -0.99 -2.04 13.76
C LEU A 154 -1.64 -0.66 13.70
N PHE A 155 -0.90 0.35 13.21
CA PHE A 155 -1.40 1.72 13.10
C PHE A 155 -2.65 1.82 12.21
N TYR A 156 -2.62 1.18 11.04
CA TYR A 156 -3.72 1.19 10.09
C TYR A 156 -4.90 0.33 10.55
N THR A 157 -4.63 -0.78 11.23
CA THR A 157 -5.68 -1.66 11.76
C THR A 157 -6.51 -0.94 12.82
N VAL A 158 -5.86 -0.28 13.78
CA VAL A 158 -6.54 0.41 14.88
C VAL A 158 -7.25 1.68 14.41
N ASN A 159 -6.59 2.50 13.58
CA ASN A 159 -7.11 3.83 13.24
C ASN A 159 -7.98 3.87 11.98
N ILE A 160 -7.89 2.88 11.08
CA ILE A 160 -8.65 2.87 9.83
C ILE A 160 -9.62 1.68 9.79
N ILE A 161 -9.12 0.46 9.96
CA ILE A 161 -9.93 -0.75 9.77
C ILE A 161 -11.03 -0.87 10.83
N ILE A 162 -10.71 -0.72 12.12
CA ILE A 162 -11.69 -0.86 13.21
C ILE A 162 -12.84 0.17 13.08
N PRO A 163 -12.59 1.48 12.88
CA PRO A 163 -13.66 2.45 12.66
C PRO A 163 -14.52 2.15 11.43
N CYS A 164 -13.90 1.77 10.31
CA CYS A 164 -14.63 1.43 9.08
C CYS A 164 -15.58 0.22 9.29
N MET A 165 -15.10 -0.83 9.96
CA MET A 165 -15.93 -2.00 10.31
C MET A 165 -17.10 -1.62 11.22
N GLY A 166 -16.86 -0.74 12.20
CA GLY A 166 -17.90 -0.22 13.09
C GLY A 166 -18.99 0.55 12.32
N ILE A 167 -18.60 1.43 11.40
CA ILE A 167 -19.54 2.19 10.58
C ILE A 167 -20.35 1.27 9.67
N SER A 168 -19.72 0.28 9.05
CA SER A 168 -20.44 -0.70 8.24
C SER A 168 -21.47 -1.48 9.04
N PHE A 169 -21.21 -1.81 10.30
CA PHE A 169 -22.22 -2.43 11.17
C PHE A 169 -23.41 -1.50 11.45
N LEU A 170 -23.15 -0.19 11.64
CA LEU A 170 -24.23 0.80 11.80
C LEU A 170 -25.14 0.90 10.56
N THR A 171 -24.63 0.64 9.35
CA THR A 171 -25.46 0.63 8.12
C THR A 171 -26.55 -0.44 8.18
N VAL A 172 -26.23 -1.64 8.68
CA VAL A 172 -27.18 -2.74 8.80
C VAL A 172 -28.21 -2.45 9.90
N LEU A 173 -27.76 -1.93 11.04
CA LEU A 173 -28.63 -1.50 12.14
C LEU A 173 -29.66 -0.45 11.71
N THR A 174 -29.31 0.40 10.74
CA THR A 174 -30.21 1.45 10.25
C THR A 174 -31.48 0.87 9.60
N PHE A 175 -31.41 -0.32 8.99
CA PHE A 175 -32.60 -0.99 8.47
C PHE A 175 -33.57 -1.44 9.56
N TYR A 176 -33.04 -1.81 10.72
CA TYR A 176 -33.82 -2.26 11.88
C TYR A 176 -34.55 -1.13 12.60
N LEU A 177 -34.07 0.12 12.47
CA LEU A 177 -34.70 1.27 13.12
C LEU A 177 -36.08 1.56 12.49
N PRO A 178 -37.16 1.66 13.30
CA PRO A 178 -38.49 2.00 12.81
C PRO A 178 -38.53 3.42 12.23
N SER A 179 -39.37 3.63 11.21
CA SER A 179 -39.49 4.92 10.51
C SER A 179 -40.22 6.01 11.30
N ASP A 180 -40.88 5.66 12.40
CA ASP A 180 -41.70 6.60 13.19
C ASP A 180 -40.89 7.69 13.90
N SER A 181 -39.60 7.44 14.16
CA SER A 181 -38.73 8.39 14.86
C SER A 181 -38.26 9.55 14.01
N GLY A 182 -38.43 9.53 12.67
CA GLY A 182 -37.91 10.56 11.76
C GLY A 182 -36.37 10.61 11.61
N GLU A 183 -35.63 10.11 12.60
CA GLU A 183 -34.16 10.14 12.66
C GLU A 183 -33.46 9.13 11.73
N LYS A 184 -34.20 8.20 11.12
CA LYS A 184 -33.65 7.16 10.24
C LYS A 184 -32.88 7.74 9.05
N VAL A 185 -33.40 8.81 8.45
CA VAL A 185 -32.76 9.49 7.30
C VAL A 185 -31.52 10.25 7.76
N THR A 186 -31.60 10.99 8.86
CA THR A 186 -30.47 11.72 9.45
C THR A 186 -29.30 10.80 9.79
N LEU A 187 -29.59 9.63 10.39
CA LEU A 187 -28.59 8.61 10.69
C LEU A 187 -27.94 8.05 9.41
N SER A 188 -28.75 7.71 8.41
CA SER A 188 -28.27 7.17 7.13
C SER A 188 -27.35 8.14 6.40
N ILE A 189 -27.72 9.43 6.35
CA ILE A 189 -26.92 10.49 5.71
C ILE A 189 -25.60 10.69 6.47
N SER A 190 -25.65 10.74 7.81
CA SER A 190 -24.45 10.87 8.65
C SER A 190 -23.46 9.73 8.42
N ILE A 191 -23.96 8.50 8.28
CA ILE A 191 -23.13 7.33 7.97
C ILE A 191 -22.51 7.44 6.56
N LEU A 192 -23.28 7.87 5.55
CA LEU A 192 -22.77 8.06 4.20
C LEU A 192 -21.63 9.08 4.16
N ILE A 193 -21.80 10.23 4.82
CA ILE A 193 -20.78 11.28 4.90
C ILE A 193 -19.53 10.75 5.61
N SER A 194 -19.71 10.03 6.73
CA SER A 194 -18.59 9.43 7.45
C SER A 194 -17.81 8.43 6.60
N LEU A 195 -18.49 7.53 5.87
CA LEU A 195 -17.85 6.61 4.93
C LEU A 195 -17.07 7.35 3.84
N HIS A 196 -17.60 8.46 3.33
CA HIS A 196 -16.93 9.27 2.33
C HIS A 196 -15.65 9.93 2.88
N VAL A 197 -15.68 10.44 4.11
CA VAL A 197 -14.50 11.00 4.79
C VAL A 197 -13.41 9.93 4.98
N PHE A 198 -13.79 8.72 5.42
CA PHE A 198 -12.84 7.61 5.53
C PHE A 198 -12.28 7.18 4.17
N PHE A 199 -13.10 7.16 3.13
CA PHE A 199 -12.65 6.86 1.77
C PHE A 199 -11.64 7.91 1.28
N LEU A 200 -11.90 9.20 1.49
CA LEU A 200 -10.95 10.27 1.14
C LEU A 200 -9.62 10.12 1.88
N LEU A 201 -9.66 9.82 3.17
CA LEU A 201 -8.46 9.55 3.96
C LEU A 201 -7.65 8.37 3.40
N VAL A 202 -8.31 7.30 2.97
CA VAL A 202 -7.63 6.16 2.33
C VAL A 202 -7.00 6.55 0.99
N VAL A 203 -7.68 7.37 0.17
CA VAL A 203 -7.16 7.85 -1.12
C VAL A 203 -5.98 8.80 -0.95
N GLU A 204 -5.93 9.61 0.12
CA GLU A 204 -4.80 10.51 0.39
C GLU A 204 -3.53 9.76 0.86
N ILE A 205 -3.70 8.67 1.61
CA ILE A 205 -2.58 7.88 2.12
C ILE A 205 -1.93 7.02 1.03
N ILE A 206 -2.74 6.52 0.09
CA ILE A 206 -2.31 5.57 -0.93
C ILE A 206 -1.83 6.35 -2.17
N PRO A 207 -0.69 5.98 -2.79
CA PRO A 207 -0.25 6.64 -4.00
C PRO A 207 -1.32 6.53 -5.10
N PRO A 208 -1.56 7.59 -5.89
CA PRO A 208 -2.56 7.58 -6.94
C PRO A 208 -2.10 6.69 -8.10
N THR A 209 -2.44 5.40 -8.03
CA THR A 209 -2.16 4.41 -9.06
C THR A 209 -3.47 3.94 -9.70
N SER A 210 -3.44 3.70 -11.02
CA SER A 210 -4.58 3.18 -11.78
C SER A 210 -4.48 1.68 -12.07
N LEU A 211 -3.43 1.02 -11.58
CA LEU A 211 -3.15 -0.40 -11.82
C LEU A 211 -4.10 -1.30 -11.05
N VAL A 212 -4.24 -1.02 -9.74
CA VAL A 212 -5.05 -1.84 -8.83
C VAL A 212 -5.77 -0.95 -7.83
N VAL A 213 -6.99 -1.35 -7.45
CA VAL A 213 -7.72 -0.72 -6.34
C VAL A 213 -7.51 -1.57 -5.08
N PRO A 214 -7.08 -0.98 -3.95
CA PRO A 214 -6.91 -1.68 -2.68
C PRO A 214 -8.18 -2.39 -2.24
N LEU A 215 -8.03 -3.55 -1.58
CA LEU A 215 -9.16 -4.32 -1.06
C LEU A 215 -10.03 -3.50 -0.09
N LEU A 216 -9.40 -2.70 0.78
CA LEU A 216 -10.09 -1.78 1.68
C LEU A 216 -10.91 -0.73 0.90
N GLY A 217 -10.37 -0.20 -0.20
CA GLY A 217 -11.07 0.73 -1.07
C GLY A 217 -12.29 0.10 -1.75
N LYS A 218 -12.14 -1.13 -2.29
CA LYS A 218 -13.25 -1.92 -2.87
C LYS A 218 -14.37 -2.12 -1.83
N TYR A 219 -14.02 -2.44 -0.59
CA TYR A 219 -14.96 -2.60 0.51
C TYR A 219 -15.72 -1.30 0.84
N LEU A 220 -15.00 -0.16 0.97
CA LEU A 220 -15.64 1.12 1.27
C LEU A 220 -16.56 1.59 0.13
N ILE A 221 -16.17 1.40 -1.13
CA ILE A 221 -17.02 1.70 -2.28
C ILE A 221 -18.29 0.86 -2.26
N PHE A 222 -18.17 -0.44 -1.99
CA PHE A 222 -19.33 -1.32 -1.85
C PHE A 222 -20.27 -0.86 -0.73
N ALA A 223 -19.73 -0.49 0.43
CA ALA A 223 -20.52 0.05 1.54
C ALA A 223 -21.23 1.37 1.17
N MET A 224 -20.54 2.29 0.49
CA MET A 224 -21.14 3.55 0.03
C MET A 224 -22.32 3.31 -0.94
N ILE A 225 -22.19 2.34 -1.86
CA ILE A 225 -23.27 1.96 -2.77
C ILE A 225 -24.47 1.40 -1.99
N LEU A 226 -24.23 0.48 -1.04
CA LEU A 226 -25.30 -0.09 -0.22
C LEU A 226 -26.04 0.96 0.61
N VAL A 227 -25.31 1.89 1.24
CA VAL A 227 -25.91 3.00 2.01
C VAL A 227 -26.71 3.93 1.10
N SER A 228 -26.22 4.22 -0.10
CA SER A 228 -26.95 5.04 -1.07
C SER A 228 -28.27 4.39 -1.48
N ILE A 229 -28.27 3.09 -1.77
CA ILE A 229 -29.49 2.32 -2.06
C ILE A 229 -30.42 2.33 -0.84
N SER A 230 -29.89 2.17 0.37
CA SER A 230 -30.65 2.23 1.63
C SER A 230 -31.37 3.58 1.79
N ILE A 231 -30.68 4.70 1.54
CA ILE A 231 -31.27 6.03 1.60
C ILE A 231 -32.40 6.17 0.57
N CYS A 232 -32.21 5.70 -0.67
CA CYS A 232 -33.29 5.71 -1.68
C CYS A 232 -34.52 4.91 -1.21
N VAL A 233 -34.31 3.70 -0.66
CA VAL A 233 -35.40 2.86 -0.15
C VAL A 233 -36.10 3.53 1.03
N THR A 234 -35.37 4.14 1.97
CA THR A 234 -35.98 4.83 3.12
C THR A 234 -36.81 6.03 2.71
N VAL A 235 -36.38 6.81 1.72
CA VAL A 235 -37.20 7.89 1.15
C VAL A 235 -38.49 7.36 0.53
N VAL A 236 -38.43 6.23 -0.20
CA VAL A 236 -39.63 5.58 -0.76
C VAL A 236 -40.56 5.07 0.35
N VAL A 237 -40.02 4.43 1.38
CA VAL A 237 -40.80 3.94 2.53
C VAL A 237 -41.47 5.09 3.27
N LEU A 238 -40.76 6.20 3.51
CA LEU A 238 -41.34 7.40 4.12
C LEU A 238 -42.42 8.01 3.24
N ASN A 239 -42.23 8.06 1.91
CA ASN A 239 -43.26 8.54 0.99
C ASN A 239 -44.53 7.68 1.08
N VAL A 240 -44.40 6.36 1.19
CA VAL A 240 -45.54 5.45 1.35
C VAL A 240 -46.17 5.58 2.74
N HIS A 241 -45.36 5.71 3.80
CA HIS A 241 -45.82 5.81 5.18
C HIS A 241 -46.68 7.07 5.42
N PHE A 242 -46.27 8.22 4.89
CA PHE A 242 -47.01 9.48 5.03
C PHE A 242 -48.16 9.65 4.01
N ARG A 243 -48.55 8.60 3.26
CA ARG A 243 -49.75 8.67 2.40
C ARG A 243 -51.02 8.64 3.24
N SER A 244 -51.85 9.68 3.08
CA SER A 244 -53.19 9.76 3.67
C SER A 244 -54.26 9.18 2.72
N PRO A 245 -55.33 8.55 3.26
CA PRO A 245 -56.45 8.06 2.45
C PRO A 245 -57.20 9.15 1.68
N GLN A 246 -57.01 10.43 2.05
CA GLN A 246 -57.61 11.57 1.34
C GLN A 246 -56.88 11.92 0.04
N THR A 247 -55.59 11.60 -0.07
CA THR A 247 -54.74 11.99 -1.21
C THR A 247 -54.44 10.83 -2.15
N HIS A 248 -54.43 9.59 -1.65
CA HIS A 248 -54.11 8.41 -2.46
C HIS A 248 -55.04 7.22 -2.17
N ARG A 249 -55.50 6.55 -3.24
CA ARG A 249 -56.14 5.23 -3.17
C ARG A 249 -55.11 4.13 -3.40
N MET A 250 -55.10 3.12 -2.52
CA MET A 250 -54.17 1.99 -2.61
C MET A 250 -54.58 1.04 -3.75
N ALA A 251 -53.66 0.75 -4.66
CA ALA A 251 -53.94 -0.15 -5.77
C ALA A 251 -54.09 -1.61 -5.30
N PRO A 252 -54.98 -2.42 -5.92
CA PRO A 252 -55.26 -3.80 -5.47
C PRO A 252 -54.02 -4.72 -5.45
N TRP A 253 -53.10 -4.54 -6.40
CA TRP A 253 -51.87 -5.32 -6.49
C TRP A 253 -50.93 -5.06 -5.31
N VAL A 254 -50.86 -3.82 -4.80
CA VAL A 254 -50.04 -3.44 -3.64
C VAL A 254 -50.56 -4.16 -2.40
N LYS A 255 -51.88 -4.26 -2.25
CA LYS A 255 -52.52 -4.98 -1.14
C LYS A 255 -52.24 -6.48 -1.22
N CYS A 256 -52.32 -7.07 -2.42
CA CYS A 256 -52.00 -8.49 -2.61
C CYS A 256 -50.54 -8.81 -2.24
N ILE A 257 -49.58 -8.00 -2.72
CA ILE A 257 -48.15 -8.26 -2.50
C ILE A 257 -47.72 -7.94 -1.07
N PHE A 258 -47.93 -6.70 -0.60
CA PHE A 258 -47.36 -6.22 0.66
C PHE A 258 -48.18 -6.59 1.90
N VAL A 259 -49.49 -6.88 1.77
CA VAL A 259 -50.36 -7.20 2.92
C VAL A 259 -50.64 -8.71 3.00
N ASN A 260 -50.79 -9.41 1.89
CA ASN A 260 -51.15 -10.85 1.92
C ASN A 260 -49.93 -11.77 1.72
N LEU A 261 -49.04 -11.48 0.75
CA LEU A 261 -47.95 -12.38 0.38
C LEU A 261 -46.68 -12.18 1.23
N LEU A 262 -46.20 -10.93 1.36
CA LEU A 262 -44.93 -10.61 2.03
C LEU A 262 -44.91 -10.98 3.53
N PRO A 263 -45.97 -10.68 4.33
CA PRO A 263 -45.98 -10.99 5.75
C PRO A 263 -45.97 -12.51 6.04
N GLN A 264 -46.62 -13.30 5.18
CA GLN A 264 -46.59 -14.77 5.26
C GLN A 264 -45.20 -15.33 4.96
N PHE A 265 -44.49 -14.76 3.98
CA PHE A 265 -43.10 -15.14 3.68
C PHE A 265 -42.10 -14.72 4.76
N LEU A 266 -42.30 -13.55 5.38
CA LEU A 266 -41.41 -12.99 6.40
C LEU A 266 -41.75 -13.45 7.84
N PHE A 267 -42.74 -14.32 8.01
CA PHE A 267 -43.26 -14.76 9.31
C PHE A 267 -43.66 -13.60 10.25
N ILE A 268 -44.14 -12.50 9.70
CA ILE A 268 -44.62 -11.37 10.48
C ILE A 268 -46.02 -11.70 10.99
N LYS A 269 -46.21 -11.66 12.31
CA LYS A 269 -47.50 -11.97 12.95
C LYS A 269 -48.49 -10.83 12.68
N ASP A 270 -49.61 -11.17 12.06
CA ASP A 270 -50.64 -10.22 11.65
C ASP A 270 -51.43 -9.68 12.87
N GLN A 271 -51.29 -8.38 13.17
CA GLN A 271 -52.03 -7.71 14.27
C GLN A 271 -53.54 -7.57 13.99
N ASN A 272 -53.99 -7.78 12.76
CA ASN A 272 -55.42 -7.77 12.42
C ASN A 272 -56.20 -8.94 13.04
N THR A 273 -55.51 -9.98 13.54
CA THR A 273 -56.15 -11.07 14.27
C THR A 273 -56.52 -10.67 15.70
N THR A 274 -55.87 -9.65 16.29
CA THR A 274 -56.13 -9.21 17.67
C THR A 274 -57.24 -8.17 17.79
N LEU A 275 -57.48 -7.33 16.77
CA LEU A 275 -58.55 -6.30 16.83
C LEU A 275 -59.95 -6.92 16.62
N ASN A 276 -60.07 -7.90 15.73
CA ASN A 276 -61.33 -8.61 15.51
C ASN A 276 -61.72 -9.55 16.66
N GLN A 277 -60.83 -9.82 17.62
CA GLN A 277 -61.18 -10.54 18.85
C GLN A 277 -61.70 -9.61 19.95
N VAL A 278 -61.30 -8.34 19.97
CA VAL A 278 -61.74 -7.36 20.99
C VAL A 278 -63.12 -6.77 20.66
N GLU A 279 -63.47 -6.61 19.39
CA GLU A 279 -64.82 -6.17 18.98
C GLU A 279 -65.91 -7.25 19.11
N VAL A 280 -65.55 -8.50 19.42
CA VAL A 280 -66.51 -9.60 19.65
C VAL A 280 -66.78 -9.82 21.15
N GLU A 281 -66.04 -9.15 22.05
CA GLU A 281 -66.21 -9.23 23.50
C GLU A 281 -66.79 -7.94 24.15
N LEU A 282 -67.41 -7.05 23.37
CA LEU A 282 -68.20 -5.90 23.83
C LEU A 282 -69.58 -5.88 23.16
#